data_AF-A0A4Z0YHR2-F1
#
_entry.id   AF-A0A4Z0YHR2-F1
#
_cell.length_a   1.000
_cell.length_b   1.000
_cell.length_c   1.000
_cell.angle_alpha   90.00
_cell.angle_beta   90.00
_cell.angle_gamma   90.00
#
_symmetry.space_group_name_H-M   'P 1'
#
loop_
_entity.id
_entity.type
_entity.pdbx_description
1 polymer ?
#
loop_
_entity_poly.entity_id
_entity_poly.type
_entity_poly.pdbx_seq_one_letter_code
_entity_poly.pdbx_strand_id
1 'polypeptide(L)'
;RDPDAAAAAAAAQTQDEVVNEVRRRNRTPEYTGMRGDIVIGRHTWKEYVRGLHEGWLGPLTAPVVSTPERIVVAQSIAEETPEEGASESEDKKEKPEETKPEETKPEEEKKPDRPPQPPPYNTTADYPTSSIPMFIPAEFSPSTPVSFPHVLGFSSTFIRLGRFLNRRRLADDVGREVAAVCLATAREYREGTNPDSADSEPEQSKALAWEEKDWPKSVWKEAKKDSDDERKENSLPPPPAEKIWASSMVLDPRITMRMRRFELSPEDEVRARAIVVPEEEVEGFIKGSLRSLWRWAVTPDPKPQPVVVDE
;
A
#
# COMPACT_ATOMS: atom_id res chain seq x y z
N ARG A 1 -45.78 -16.69 7.20
CA ARG A 1 -44.44 -16.74 6.58
C ARG A 1 -44.11 -15.29 6.29
N ASP A 2 -43.53 -14.61 7.28
CA ASP A 2 -43.47 -13.15 7.30
C ASP A 2 -42.59 -12.63 6.16
N PRO A 3 -43.11 -11.75 5.29
CA PRO A 3 -42.34 -11.19 4.18
C PRO A 3 -41.18 -10.30 4.67
N ASP A 4 -41.27 -9.78 5.89
CA ASP A 4 -40.21 -8.96 6.51
C ASP A 4 -39.00 -9.77 6.97
N ALA A 5 -39.19 -11.07 7.30
CA ALA A 5 -38.07 -11.96 7.64
C ALA A 5 -37.24 -12.33 6.40
N ALA A 6 -37.86 -12.37 5.22
CA ALA A 6 -37.16 -12.60 3.95
C ALA A 6 -36.40 -11.35 3.47
N ALA A 7 -36.94 -10.16 3.74
CA ALA A 7 -36.27 -8.89 3.44
C ALA A 7 -35.07 -8.61 4.36
N ALA A 8 -35.14 -8.99 5.64
CA ALA A 8 -34.02 -8.87 6.58
C ALA A 8 -32.84 -9.81 6.23
N ALA A 9 -33.10 -10.98 5.66
CA ALA A 9 -32.06 -11.91 5.20
C ALA A 9 -31.34 -11.45 3.92
N ALA A 10 -31.92 -10.52 3.15
CA ALA A 10 -31.30 -9.96 1.94
C ALA A 10 -30.30 -8.82 2.25
N ALA A 11 -30.21 -8.35 3.50
CA ALA A 11 -29.50 -7.11 3.86
C ALA A 11 -28.02 -7.28 4.26
N ALA A 12 -27.44 -8.48 4.22
CA ALA A 12 -26.00 -8.65 4.47
C ALA A 12 -25.44 -9.90 3.80
N GLN A 13 -25.57 -10.01 2.46
CA GLN A 13 -24.72 -10.95 1.75
C GLN A 13 -23.27 -10.57 2.04
N THR A 14 -22.53 -11.49 2.67
CA THR A 14 -21.11 -11.28 2.93
C THR A 14 -20.36 -11.18 1.60
N GLN A 15 -19.24 -10.48 1.57
CA GLN A 15 -18.44 -10.35 0.34
C GLN A 15 -18.05 -11.73 -0.23
N ASP A 16 -17.81 -12.70 0.66
CA ASP A 16 -17.49 -14.08 0.29
C ASP A 16 -18.65 -14.80 -0.41
N GLU A 17 -19.89 -14.58 0.04
CA GLU A 17 -21.08 -15.13 -0.61
C GLU A 17 -21.25 -14.61 -2.04
N VAL A 18 -21.06 -13.30 -2.23
CA VAL A 18 -21.13 -12.66 -3.55
C VAL A 18 -20.08 -13.25 -4.49
N VAL A 19 -18.84 -13.39 -4.01
CA VAL A 19 -17.74 -13.97 -4.79
C VAL A 19 -18.04 -15.44 -5.15
N ASN A 20 -18.56 -16.22 -4.20
CA ASN A 20 -18.90 -17.63 -4.41
C ASN A 20 -20.05 -17.79 -5.41
N GLU A 21 -21.03 -16.90 -5.41
CA GLU A 21 -22.10 -16.91 -6.41
C GLU A 21 -21.58 -16.62 -7.82
N VAL A 22 -20.68 -15.64 -7.97
CA VAL A 22 -20.02 -15.34 -9.25
C VAL A 22 -19.19 -16.54 -9.74
N ARG A 23 -18.43 -17.20 -8.85
CA ARG A 23 -17.68 -18.42 -9.19
C ARG A 23 -18.60 -19.54 -9.67
N ARG A 24 -19.71 -19.77 -8.95
CA ARG A 24 -20.72 -20.77 -9.32
C ARG A 24 -21.31 -20.45 -10.70
N ARG A 25 -21.63 -19.18 -10.97
CA ARG A 25 -22.14 -18.71 -12.26
C ARG A 25 -21.12 -18.94 -13.39
N ASN A 26 -19.85 -18.71 -13.12
CA ASN A 26 -18.75 -18.86 -14.08
C ASN A 26 -18.20 -20.30 -14.16
N ARG A 27 -18.79 -21.26 -13.43
CA ARG A 27 -18.32 -22.66 -13.33
C ARG A 27 -16.83 -22.74 -12.96
N THR A 28 -16.35 -21.78 -12.16
CA THR A 28 -14.97 -21.75 -11.70
C THR A 28 -14.90 -22.51 -10.37
N PRO A 29 -14.13 -23.61 -10.29
CA PRO A 29 -13.99 -24.36 -9.04
C PRO A 29 -13.29 -23.50 -7.98
N GLU A 30 -13.58 -23.77 -6.71
CA GLU A 30 -12.83 -23.17 -5.62
C GLU A 30 -11.40 -23.70 -5.62
N TYR A 31 -10.43 -22.80 -5.46
CA TYR A 31 -9.04 -23.19 -5.38
C TYR A 31 -8.72 -23.85 -4.02
N THR A 32 -8.27 -25.10 -4.08
CA THR A 32 -7.95 -25.96 -2.92
C THR A 32 -6.46 -25.96 -2.55
N GLY A 33 -5.62 -25.20 -3.25
CA GLY A 33 -4.19 -25.12 -2.98
C GLY A 33 -3.81 -24.07 -1.93
N MET A 34 -2.50 -23.86 -1.77
CA MET A 34 -1.96 -22.85 -0.84
C MET A 34 -2.37 -21.45 -1.29
N ARG A 35 -2.98 -20.70 -0.37
CA ARG A 35 -3.34 -19.30 -0.57
C ARG A 35 -2.20 -18.41 -0.09
N GLY A 36 -2.15 -17.19 -0.60
CA GLY A 36 -1.14 -16.23 -0.22
C GLY A 36 -1.40 -14.87 -0.84
N ASP A 37 -0.56 -13.91 -0.46
CA ASP A 37 -0.72 -12.51 -0.83
C ASP A 37 0.40 -12.04 -1.75
N ILE A 38 0.04 -11.27 -2.77
CA ILE A 38 1.00 -10.54 -3.61
C ILE A 38 0.95 -9.08 -3.19
N VAL A 39 2.07 -8.58 -2.69
CA VAL A 39 2.17 -7.21 -2.18
C VAL A 39 3.00 -6.37 -3.15
N ILE A 40 2.39 -5.37 -3.77
CA ILE A 40 3.02 -4.61 -4.86
C ILE A 40 3.63 -3.32 -4.30
N GLY A 41 4.96 -3.22 -4.39
CA GLY A 41 5.74 -2.04 -4.01
C GLY A 41 6.10 -1.96 -2.53
N ARG A 42 7.21 -1.28 -2.24
CA ARG A 42 7.77 -1.13 -0.89
C ARG A 42 6.84 -0.43 0.11
N HIS A 43 6.02 0.53 -0.33
CA HIS A 43 5.05 1.21 0.55
C HIS A 43 4.02 0.24 1.09
N THR A 44 3.36 -0.48 0.19
CA THR A 44 2.35 -1.47 0.55
C THR A 44 2.96 -2.62 1.33
N TRP A 45 4.22 -2.99 1.06
CA TRP A 45 4.93 -3.96 1.89
C TRP A 45 5.10 -3.50 3.35
N LYS A 46 5.48 -2.24 3.59
CA LYS A 46 5.55 -1.68 4.95
C LYS A 46 4.18 -1.71 5.64
N GLU A 47 3.13 -1.29 4.95
CA GLU A 47 1.77 -1.28 5.50
C GLU A 47 1.23 -2.69 5.75
N TYR A 48 1.48 -3.64 4.84
CA TYR A 48 1.09 -5.04 4.99
C TYR A 48 1.72 -5.66 6.24
N VAL A 49 3.04 -5.50 6.39
CA VAL A 49 3.76 -6.00 7.55
C VAL A 49 3.28 -5.30 8.82
N ARG A 50 3.09 -3.97 8.79
CA ARG A 50 2.59 -3.19 9.92
C ARG A 50 1.19 -3.63 10.35
N GLY A 51 0.30 -3.88 9.39
CA GLY A 51 -1.06 -4.37 9.61
C GLY A 51 -1.08 -5.82 10.09
N LEU A 52 -0.14 -6.67 9.64
CA LEU A 52 0.01 -8.02 10.16
C LEU A 52 0.40 -7.99 11.66
N HIS A 53 1.35 -7.14 12.04
CA HIS A 53 1.71 -6.97 13.45
C HIS A 53 0.57 -6.37 14.27
N GLU A 54 -0.16 -5.40 13.72
CA GLU A 54 -1.36 -4.85 14.37
C GLU A 54 -2.44 -5.92 14.57
N GLY A 55 -2.73 -6.74 13.56
CA GLY A 55 -3.77 -7.76 13.66
C GLY A 55 -3.48 -8.84 14.71
N TRP A 56 -2.20 -9.17 14.93
CA TRP A 56 -1.80 -10.23 15.87
C TRP A 56 -1.37 -9.75 17.25
N LEU A 57 -0.82 -8.55 17.36
CA LEU A 57 -0.34 -7.96 18.64
C LEU A 57 -1.26 -6.86 19.16
N GLY A 58 -2.13 -6.31 18.31
CA GLY A 58 -3.05 -5.25 18.69
C GLY A 58 -4.21 -5.77 19.55
N PRO A 59 -4.89 -4.85 20.25
CA PRO A 59 -6.05 -5.20 21.05
C PRO A 59 -7.23 -5.60 20.15
N LEU A 60 -7.93 -6.69 20.51
CA LEU A 60 -9.10 -7.17 19.77
C LEU A 60 -10.29 -6.21 19.85
N THR A 61 -10.41 -5.51 20.97
CA THR A 61 -11.39 -4.44 21.17
C THR A 61 -10.67 -3.12 20.95
N ALA A 62 -11.22 -2.27 20.08
CA ALA A 62 -10.72 -0.92 19.92
C ALA A 62 -10.55 -0.29 21.30
N PRO A 63 -9.36 0.22 21.65
CA PRO A 63 -9.17 0.90 22.92
C PRO A 63 -10.21 2.01 22.98
N VAL A 64 -10.90 2.13 24.11
CA VAL A 64 -11.78 3.27 24.35
C VAL A 64 -10.87 4.48 24.27
N VAL A 65 -10.88 5.16 23.13
CA VAL A 65 -10.29 6.49 23.01
C VAL A 65 -11.03 7.25 24.08
N SER A 66 -10.32 7.57 25.18
CA SER A 66 -10.87 8.30 26.29
C SER A 66 -11.34 9.63 25.72
N THR A 67 -12.60 9.67 25.34
CA THR A 67 -13.32 10.91 25.11
C THR A 67 -13.36 11.48 26.52
N PRO A 68 -12.62 12.57 26.82
CA PRO A 68 -12.57 13.05 28.20
C PRO A 68 -14.01 13.25 28.65
N GLU A 69 -14.35 12.54 29.72
CA GLU A 69 -15.67 12.55 30.31
C GLU A 69 -16.12 13.99 30.44
N ARG A 70 -17.22 14.33 29.76
CA ARG A 70 -17.94 15.56 29.98
C ARG A 70 -18.41 15.48 31.44
N ILE A 71 -17.66 16.08 32.36
CA ILE A 71 -18.05 16.22 33.75
C ILE A 71 -19.38 16.96 33.73
N VAL A 72 -20.47 16.20 33.88
CA VAL A 72 -21.81 16.73 34.06
C VAL A 72 -21.86 17.24 35.50
N VAL A 73 -21.41 18.48 35.72
CA VAL A 73 -21.72 19.19 36.95
C VAL A 73 -23.21 19.53 36.88
N ALA A 74 -24.03 18.71 37.52
CA ALA A 74 -25.39 19.07 37.91
C ALA A 74 -25.41 19.38 39.40
N GLN A 75 -26.20 20.40 39.76
CA GLN A 75 -26.37 21.07 41.06
C GLN A 75 -25.40 22.27 41.22
N SER A 76 -25.82 23.52 41.30
CA SER A 76 -27.04 24.09 41.90
C SER A 76 -27.48 25.41 41.24
N ILE A 77 -28.80 25.58 41.09
CA ILE A 77 -29.50 26.83 40.73
C ILE A 77 -29.69 27.70 41.98
N ALA A 78 -29.76 29.01 41.77
CA ALA A 78 -30.23 30.11 42.65
C ALA A 78 -29.13 30.89 43.40
N GLU A 79 -28.83 32.11 42.96
CA GLU A 79 -29.30 33.38 43.56
C GLU A 79 -28.68 34.59 42.82
N GLU A 80 -29.34 35.74 42.93
CA GLU A 80 -29.33 36.91 42.04
C GLU A 80 -28.13 37.89 42.19
N THR A 81 -27.91 38.65 41.09
CA THR A 81 -27.32 40.00 40.86
C THR A 81 -27.21 41.01 42.03
N PRO A 82 -26.61 42.22 41.85
CA PRO A 82 -25.47 42.70 41.03
C PRO A 82 -24.56 43.74 41.77
N GLU A 83 -23.42 44.17 41.21
CA GLU A 83 -22.85 45.56 41.29
C GLU A 83 -21.51 45.62 40.49
N GLU A 84 -21.46 46.39 39.38
CA GLU A 84 -20.82 47.73 39.24
C GLU A 84 -19.26 47.71 39.25
N GLY A 85 -18.53 48.24 38.27
CA GLY A 85 -18.91 48.97 37.06
C GLY A 85 -17.69 49.44 36.23
N ALA A 86 -18.03 50.07 35.10
CA ALA A 86 -17.31 51.03 34.23
C ALA A 86 -15.92 50.64 33.66
N SER A 87 -15.53 50.94 32.41
CA SER A 87 -16.03 51.86 31.38
C SER A 87 -15.41 51.50 30.03
N GLU A 88 -16.15 51.76 28.94
CA GLU A 88 -15.72 52.35 27.65
C GLU A 88 -14.51 51.77 26.87
N SER A 89 -14.48 51.66 25.53
CA SER A 89 -15.29 52.24 24.46
C SER A 89 -14.85 51.63 23.11
N GLU A 90 -15.83 51.55 22.19
CA GLU A 90 -15.78 51.74 20.71
C GLU A 90 -14.53 51.26 19.94
N ASP A 91 -14.59 50.18 19.17
CA ASP A 91 -15.20 50.06 17.83
C ASP A 91 -14.57 51.00 16.77
N LYS A 92 -13.87 50.37 15.81
CA LYS A 92 -13.56 50.97 14.50
C LYS A 92 -13.49 49.87 13.44
N LYS A 93 -14.65 49.59 12.83
CA LYS A 93 -14.75 48.85 11.57
C LYS A 93 -15.65 49.60 10.58
N GLU A 94 -15.07 50.10 9.50
CA GLU A 94 -15.71 50.44 8.22
C GLU A 94 -14.56 50.41 7.17
N LYS A 95 -14.65 49.92 5.93
CA LYS A 95 -15.76 49.73 4.97
C LYS A 95 -15.23 48.90 3.74
N PRO A 96 -15.98 48.66 2.64
CA PRO A 96 -16.26 47.32 2.09
C PRO A 96 -16.06 47.17 0.55
N GLU A 97 -16.52 46.02 0.03
CA GLU A 97 -17.13 45.71 -1.30
C GLU A 97 -16.75 46.47 -2.59
N GLU A 98 -16.48 45.72 -3.68
CA GLU A 98 -17.43 45.58 -4.82
C GLU A 98 -16.97 44.57 -5.93
N THR A 99 -17.90 43.64 -6.26
CA THR A 99 -18.34 43.09 -7.57
C THR A 99 -17.48 42.23 -8.56
N LYS A 100 -18.11 41.09 -8.91
CA LYS A 100 -18.03 40.04 -9.98
C LYS A 100 -17.66 40.49 -11.43
N PRO A 101 -17.33 39.60 -12.41
CA PRO A 101 -18.01 38.31 -12.78
C PRO A 101 -17.07 37.10 -13.09
N GLU A 102 -17.38 35.86 -12.69
CA GLU A 102 -18.18 34.82 -13.37
C GLU A 102 -17.58 34.30 -14.70
N GLU A 103 -16.71 33.29 -14.59
CA GLU A 103 -16.35 32.39 -15.69
C GLU A 103 -16.42 30.95 -15.17
N THR A 104 -17.34 30.19 -15.76
CA THR A 104 -17.71 28.80 -15.46
C THR A 104 -16.55 27.84 -15.74
N LYS A 105 -15.88 27.37 -14.69
CA LYS A 105 -15.10 26.13 -14.76
C LYS A 105 -16.04 24.94 -14.53
N PRO A 106 -15.96 23.87 -15.36
CA PRO A 106 -16.76 22.69 -15.15
C PRO A 106 -16.42 22.07 -13.80
N GLU A 107 -17.47 21.75 -13.06
CA GLU A 107 -17.50 21.00 -11.82
C GLU A 107 -16.79 19.66 -12.05
N GLU A 108 -15.52 19.59 -11.64
CA GLU A 108 -14.80 18.32 -11.57
C GLU A 108 -15.47 17.53 -10.45
N GLU A 109 -16.29 16.56 -10.84
CA GLU A 109 -16.94 15.61 -9.93
C GLU A 109 -15.94 15.17 -8.86
N LYS A 110 -16.16 15.64 -7.62
CA LYS A 110 -15.42 15.17 -6.45
C LYS A 110 -15.60 13.67 -6.40
N LYS A 111 -14.56 12.95 -6.84
CA LYS A 111 -14.42 11.52 -6.58
C LYS A 111 -14.74 11.32 -5.10
N PRO A 112 -15.58 10.33 -4.75
CA PRO A 112 -15.92 10.10 -3.36
C PRO A 112 -14.62 9.96 -2.58
N ASP A 113 -14.44 10.82 -1.57
CA ASP A 113 -13.27 10.76 -0.71
C ASP A 113 -13.20 9.34 -0.16
N ARG A 114 -12.08 8.67 -0.43
CA ARG A 114 -11.83 7.32 0.07
C ARG A 114 -12.00 7.40 1.60
N PRO A 115 -12.74 6.46 2.22
CA PRO A 115 -12.91 6.47 3.66
C PRO A 115 -11.54 6.57 4.34
N PRO A 116 -11.40 7.42 5.38
CA PRO A 116 -10.14 7.59 6.06
C PRO A 116 -9.66 6.24 6.58
N GLN A 117 -8.36 5.97 6.42
CA GLN A 117 -7.76 4.77 6.98
C GLN A 117 -7.90 4.84 8.51
N PRO A 118 -8.35 3.75 9.17
CA PRO A 118 -8.41 3.73 10.63
C PRO A 118 -7.00 3.91 11.20
N PRO A 119 -6.84 4.69 12.28
CA PRO A 119 -5.55 4.81 12.95
C PRO A 119 -5.17 3.47 13.58
N PRO A 120 -3.87 3.14 13.63
CA PRO A 120 -3.43 1.90 14.24
C PRO A 120 -3.67 1.90 15.75
N TYR A 121 -4.04 0.75 16.32
CA TYR A 121 -4.35 0.63 17.75
C TYR A 121 -3.15 0.36 18.66
N ASN A 122 -2.04 -0.12 18.09
CA ASN A 122 -0.77 -0.33 18.81
C ASN A 122 0.32 0.54 18.20
N THR A 123 1.44 0.74 18.90
CA THR A 123 2.65 1.34 18.33
C THR A 123 3.75 0.28 18.16
N THR A 124 4.76 0.57 17.34
CA THR A 124 5.91 -0.32 17.16
C THR A 124 6.72 -0.56 18.44
N ALA A 125 6.68 0.37 19.38
CA ALA A 125 7.32 0.23 20.69
C ALA A 125 6.64 -0.84 21.58
N ASP A 126 5.36 -1.13 21.32
CA ASP A 126 4.58 -2.07 22.12
C ASP A 126 4.77 -3.53 21.68
N TYR A 127 5.48 -3.78 20.57
CA TYR A 127 5.63 -5.15 20.05
C TYR A 127 6.22 -6.13 21.08
N PRO A 128 7.32 -5.82 21.78
CA PRO A 128 7.92 -6.79 22.71
C PRO A 128 7.04 -7.13 23.91
N THR A 129 6.20 -6.18 24.35
CA THR A 129 5.35 -6.32 25.55
C THR A 129 3.97 -6.89 25.24
N SER A 130 3.54 -6.82 23.98
CA SER A 130 2.23 -7.29 23.53
C SER A 130 2.09 -8.81 23.65
N SER A 131 0.93 -9.26 24.11
CA SER A 131 0.60 -10.68 24.24
C SER A 131 0.19 -11.27 22.89
N ILE A 132 0.67 -12.47 22.59
CA ILE A 132 0.29 -13.20 21.38
C ILE A 132 -0.92 -14.08 21.70
N PRO A 133 -1.95 -14.12 20.84
CA PRO A 133 -3.08 -15.01 21.03
C PRO A 133 -2.65 -16.47 20.92
N MET A 134 -3.22 -17.34 21.77
CA MET A 134 -2.92 -18.77 21.77
C MET A 134 -3.30 -19.48 20.46
N PHE A 135 -4.23 -18.91 19.69
CA PHE A 135 -4.71 -19.46 18.41
C PHE A 135 -3.91 -18.98 17.19
N ILE A 136 -2.74 -18.35 17.40
CA ILE A 136 -1.86 -17.96 16.30
C ILE A 136 -1.44 -19.21 15.50
N PRO A 137 -1.58 -19.23 14.17
CA PRO A 137 -1.17 -20.37 13.37
C PRO A 137 0.34 -20.57 13.44
N ALA A 138 0.79 -21.81 13.30
CA ALA A 138 2.22 -22.15 13.25
C ALA A 138 2.94 -21.40 12.13
N GLU A 139 2.28 -21.25 10.98
CA GLU A 139 2.79 -20.60 9.80
C GLU A 139 1.71 -19.68 9.22
N PHE A 140 2.11 -18.51 8.74
CA PHE A 140 1.24 -17.61 8.00
C PHE A 140 1.19 -17.97 6.52
N SER A 141 0.09 -17.56 5.88
CA SER A 141 -0.01 -17.60 4.43
C SER A 141 1.20 -16.90 3.80
N PRO A 142 1.86 -17.53 2.82
CA PRO A 142 3.00 -16.92 2.17
C PRO A 142 2.64 -15.59 1.51
N SER A 143 3.55 -14.63 1.60
CA SER A 143 3.43 -13.33 0.94
C SER A 143 4.68 -13.06 0.12
N THR A 144 4.52 -12.53 -1.10
CA THR A 144 5.67 -12.11 -1.91
C THR A 144 5.60 -10.61 -2.22
N PRO A 145 6.65 -9.84 -1.87
CA PRO A 145 6.75 -8.44 -2.26
C PRO A 145 7.26 -8.33 -3.71
N VAL A 146 6.44 -7.74 -4.57
CA VAL A 146 6.74 -7.51 -6.00
C VAL A 146 7.14 -6.07 -6.21
N SER A 147 8.24 -5.84 -6.94
CA SER A 147 8.73 -4.50 -7.19
C SER A 147 7.77 -3.66 -8.03
N PHE A 148 7.57 -2.41 -7.64
CA PHE A 148 6.82 -1.39 -8.38
C PHE A 148 7.61 -0.09 -8.49
N PRO A 149 8.70 -0.09 -9.29
CA PRO A 149 9.57 1.07 -9.43
C PRO A 149 8.92 2.18 -10.25
N HIS A 150 8.36 3.18 -9.57
CA HIS A 150 7.81 4.38 -10.18
C HIS A 150 8.61 5.60 -9.75
N VAL A 151 8.99 6.45 -10.72
CA VAL A 151 9.66 7.73 -10.45
C VAL A 151 8.93 8.82 -11.19
N LEU A 152 8.58 9.89 -10.48
CA LEU A 152 7.94 11.08 -11.02
C LEU A 152 8.96 12.23 -11.20
N GLY A 153 8.61 13.20 -12.04
CA GLY A 153 9.41 14.41 -12.26
C GLY A 153 10.04 14.53 -13.65
N PHE A 154 10.41 15.76 -14.01
CA PHE A 154 11.03 16.07 -15.30
C PHE A 154 12.53 15.74 -15.31
N SER A 155 13.24 16.02 -14.22
CA SER A 155 14.67 15.71 -14.08
C SER A 155 14.97 14.20 -14.07
N SER A 156 13.99 13.37 -13.71
CA SER A 156 14.09 11.91 -13.74
C SER A 156 13.74 11.29 -15.10
N THR A 157 13.48 12.09 -16.14
CA THR A 157 13.12 11.60 -17.48
C THR A 157 14.19 10.69 -18.09
N PHE A 158 15.48 10.98 -17.89
CA PHE A 158 16.57 10.11 -18.37
C PHE A 158 16.62 8.76 -17.64
N ILE A 159 16.37 8.77 -16.33
CA ILE A 159 16.29 7.54 -15.52
C ILE A 159 15.08 6.71 -15.98
N ARG A 160 13.93 7.36 -16.21
CA ARG A 160 12.72 6.72 -16.75
C ARG A 160 12.96 6.11 -18.13
N LEU A 161 13.70 6.79 -19.00
CA LEU A 161 14.09 6.25 -20.31
C LEU A 161 15.01 5.02 -20.16
N GLY A 162 15.99 5.08 -19.26
CA GLY A 162 16.85 3.93 -18.95
C GLY A 162 16.06 2.73 -18.42
N ARG A 163 15.10 2.95 -17.53
CA ARG A 163 14.18 1.90 -17.04
C ARG A 163 13.29 1.37 -18.15
N PHE A 164 12.76 2.25 -18.99
CA PHE A 164 11.93 1.86 -20.13
C PHE A 164 12.69 0.94 -21.10
N LEU A 165 13.94 1.26 -21.41
CA LEU A 165 14.80 0.42 -22.24
C LEU A 165 15.18 -0.91 -21.56
N ASN A 166 15.20 -0.96 -20.22
CA ASN A 166 15.51 -2.17 -19.44
C ASN A 166 14.27 -2.85 -18.84
N ARG A 167 13.05 -2.49 -19.27
CA ARG A 167 11.79 -3.00 -18.72
C ARG A 167 11.64 -4.52 -18.76
N ARG A 168 12.35 -5.18 -19.67
CA ARG A 168 12.35 -6.65 -19.81
C ARG A 168 12.94 -7.32 -18.56
N ARG A 169 14.06 -6.82 -18.03
CA ARG A 169 14.64 -7.40 -16.80
C ARG A 169 13.67 -7.32 -15.64
N LEU A 170 13.04 -6.15 -15.48
CA LEU A 170 12.00 -5.97 -14.47
C LEU A 170 10.81 -6.92 -14.69
N ALA A 171 10.37 -7.11 -15.93
CA ALA A 171 9.28 -8.03 -16.24
C ALA A 171 9.65 -9.49 -15.98
N ASP A 172 10.89 -9.89 -16.27
CA ASP A 172 11.41 -11.24 -15.99
C ASP A 172 11.50 -11.47 -14.47
N ASP A 173 11.97 -10.47 -13.70
CA ASP A 173 12.04 -10.53 -12.24
C ASP A 173 10.64 -10.63 -11.61
N VAL A 174 9.71 -9.78 -12.03
CA VAL A 174 8.29 -9.84 -11.59
C VAL A 174 7.66 -11.16 -12.01
N GLY A 175 7.92 -11.61 -13.23
CA GLY A 175 7.44 -12.89 -13.76
C GLY A 175 7.94 -14.07 -12.94
N ARG A 176 9.21 -14.05 -12.50
CA ARG A 176 9.79 -15.07 -11.62
C ARG A 176 9.08 -15.11 -10.26
N GLU A 177 8.87 -13.96 -9.62
CA GLU A 177 8.18 -13.90 -8.32
C GLU A 177 6.72 -14.35 -8.44
N VAL A 178 6.01 -13.94 -9.49
CA VAL A 178 4.61 -14.35 -9.72
C VAL A 178 4.51 -15.83 -10.10
N ALA A 179 5.48 -16.36 -10.86
CA ALA A 179 5.52 -17.79 -11.19
C ALA A 179 5.65 -18.65 -9.92
N ALA A 180 6.45 -18.22 -8.94
CA ALA A 180 6.55 -18.89 -7.65
C ALA A 180 5.19 -18.94 -6.91
N VAL A 181 4.39 -17.87 -7.02
CA VAL A 181 3.02 -17.84 -6.47
C VAL A 181 2.12 -18.84 -7.20
N CYS A 182 2.17 -18.86 -8.54
CA CYS A 182 1.36 -19.79 -9.34
C CYS A 182 1.70 -21.26 -9.10
N LEU A 183 2.98 -21.57 -8.86
CA LEU A 183 3.45 -22.92 -8.52
C LEU A 183 3.27 -23.25 -7.03
N ALA A 184 2.81 -22.29 -6.22
CA ALA A 184 2.56 -22.42 -4.79
C ALA A 184 3.79 -22.93 -4.01
N THR A 185 5.00 -22.57 -4.45
CA THR A 185 6.24 -22.96 -3.77
C THR A 185 6.62 -21.90 -2.74
N ALA A 186 6.57 -22.27 -1.46
CA ALA A 186 6.86 -21.37 -0.34
C ALA A 186 8.06 -21.83 0.48
N ARG A 187 8.78 -20.85 1.04
CA ARG A 187 9.88 -21.04 1.99
C ARG A 187 9.80 -20.06 3.14
N GLU A 188 10.62 -20.26 4.16
CA GLU A 188 10.82 -19.29 5.23
C GLU A 188 11.58 -18.07 4.73
N TYR A 189 11.33 -16.90 5.32
CA TYR A 189 12.20 -15.74 5.13
C TYR A 189 13.57 -16.01 5.75
N ARG A 190 14.64 -15.71 5.01
CA ARG A 190 16.01 -15.95 5.48
C ARG A 190 16.48 -14.76 6.31
N GLU A 191 17.19 -15.04 7.40
CA GLU A 191 17.95 -14.00 8.09
C GLU A 191 19.15 -13.65 7.20
N GLY A 192 19.23 -12.40 6.75
CA GLY A 192 20.28 -12.00 5.83
C GLY A 192 21.60 -11.84 6.55
N THR A 193 22.43 -12.88 6.60
CA THR A 193 23.83 -12.76 7.03
C THR A 193 24.59 -11.92 6.00
N ASN A 194 24.67 -10.62 6.24
CA ASN A 194 25.59 -9.77 5.50
C ASN A 194 27.00 -10.12 5.98
N PRO A 195 27.94 -10.52 5.10
CA PRO A 195 29.31 -10.77 5.51
C PRO A 195 30.02 -9.48 5.99
N ASP A 196 29.50 -8.31 5.61
CA ASP A 196 30.12 -7.00 5.86
C ASP A 196 29.50 -6.21 7.03
N SER A 197 28.40 -6.68 7.63
CA SER A 197 27.76 -6.04 8.78
C SER A 197 27.39 -7.08 9.84
N ALA A 198 27.89 -6.90 11.06
CA ALA A 198 27.61 -7.81 12.19
C ALA A 198 26.11 -7.87 12.56
N ASP A 199 25.32 -6.89 12.11
CA ASP A 199 23.88 -6.85 12.29
C ASP A 199 23.18 -7.70 11.21
N SER A 200 22.61 -8.81 11.66
CA SER A 200 21.82 -9.71 10.82
C SER A 200 20.43 -9.12 10.64
N GLU A 201 20.27 -8.34 9.57
CA GLU A 201 18.98 -7.74 9.21
C GLU A 201 18.07 -8.76 8.48
N PRO A 202 16.81 -8.92 8.91
CA PRO A 202 15.87 -9.89 8.34
C PRO A 202 15.55 -9.57 6.87
N GLU A 203 15.35 -10.60 6.03
CA GLU A 203 15.03 -10.41 4.61
C GLU A 203 13.78 -9.55 4.38
N GLN A 204 12.80 -9.63 5.30
CA GLN A 204 11.58 -8.83 5.28
C GLN A 204 11.88 -7.32 5.31
N SER A 205 12.85 -6.87 6.12
CA SER A 205 13.21 -5.44 6.23
C SER A 205 13.95 -4.95 4.99
N LYS A 206 14.71 -5.84 4.33
CA LYS A 206 15.47 -5.57 3.10
C LYS A 206 14.62 -5.62 1.83
N ALA A 207 13.50 -6.35 1.84
CA ALA A 207 12.66 -6.57 0.66
C ALA A 207 12.17 -5.25 0.04
N LEU A 208 12.56 -4.97 -1.21
CA LEU A 208 12.25 -3.74 -1.94
C LEU A 208 12.82 -2.43 -1.32
N ALA A 209 13.81 -2.50 -0.43
CA ALA A 209 14.39 -1.32 0.24
C ALA A 209 14.98 -0.29 -0.75
N TRP A 210 15.43 -0.74 -1.92
CA TRP A 210 15.98 0.12 -2.95
C TRP A 210 14.94 1.06 -3.57
N GLU A 211 13.66 0.69 -3.54
CA GLU A 211 12.56 1.51 -4.10
C GLU A 211 12.34 2.78 -3.27
N GLU A 212 12.76 2.81 -2.02
CA GLU A 212 12.63 4.00 -1.15
C GLU A 212 13.35 5.23 -1.72
N LYS A 213 14.38 5.00 -2.53
CA LYS A 213 15.15 6.04 -3.23
C LYS A 213 14.35 6.72 -4.34
N ASP A 214 13.36 6.03 -4.88
CA ASP A 214 12.50 6.53 -5.96
C ASP A 214 11.35 7.40 -5.46
N TRP A 215 11.12 7.39 -4.14
CA TRP A 215 10.00 8.10 -3.55
C TRP A 215 10.18 9.62 -3.61
N PRO A 216 9.07 10.38 -3.76
CA PRO A 216 9.13 11.83 -3.70
C PRO A 216 9.77 12.34 -2.40
N LYS A 217 10.61 13.37 -2.49
CA LYS A 217 11.27 13.95 -1.29
C LYS A 217 10.29 14.51 -0.25
N SER A 218 9.06 14.83 -0.64
CA SER A 218 7.98 15.25 0.26
C SER A 218 7.56 14.17 1.23
N VAL A 219 7.71 12.88 0.86
CA VAL A 219 7.42 11.74 1.73
C VAL A 219 8.24 11.79 3.01
N TRP A 220 9.47 12.31 2.95
CA TRP A 220 10.37 12.35 4.09
C TRP A 220 10.22 13.61 4.94
N LYS A 221 9.46 14.60 4.48
CA LYS A 221 9.22 15.83 5.26
C LYS A 221 8.17 15.55 6.33
N GLU A 222 8.45 15.97 7.56
CA GLU A 222 7.43 15.99 8.61
C GLU A 222 6.30 16.92 8.18
N ALA A 223 5.05 16.53 8.48
CA ALA A 223 3.92 17.40 8.26
C ALA A 223 4.15 18.64 9.14
N LYS A 224 4.24 19.82 8.52
CA LYS A 224 4.20 21.05 9.29
C LYS A 224 2.85 21.05 10.01
N LYS A 225 2.85 21.23 11.34
CA LYS A 225 1.61 21.54 12.06
C LYS A 225 1.03 22.77 11.38
N ASP A 226 -0.09 22.61 10.69
CA ASP A 226 -0.78 23.74 10.10
C ASP A 226 -1.21 24.65 11.26
N SER A 227 -0.96 25.94 11.11
CA SER A 227 -1.35 27.00 12.07
C SER A 227 -2.87 27.12 12.29
N ASP A 228 -3.66 26.21 11.71
CA ASP A 228 -5.10 26.08 11.94
C ASP A 228 -5.41 25.14 13.13
N ASP A 229 -4.46 24.27 13.53
CA ASP A 229 -4.54 23.53 14.80
C ASP A 229 -4.32 24.45 16.01
N GLU A 230 -3.65 25.60 15.83
CA GLU A 230 -3.51 26.62 16.88
C GLU A 230 -4.85 27.32 17.19
N ARG A 231 -5.84 27.29 16.27
CA ARG A 231 -7.19 27.84 16.52
C ARG A 231 -8.11 26.85 17.25
N LYS A 232 -7.68 25.61 17.46
CA LYS A 232 -8.34 24.60 18.30
C LYS A 232 -7.61 24.42 19.63
N GLU A 233 -7.28 25.53 20.29
CA GLU A 233 -6.57 25.56 21.57
C GLU A 233 -7.31 24.81 22.72
N ASN A 234 -8.60 24.51 22.54
CA ASN A 234 -9.42 23.81 23.55
C ASN A 234 -9.73 22.33 23.27
N SER A 235 -9.12 21.70 22.26
CA SER A 235 -9.20 20.25 22.07
C SER A 235 -7.81 19.63 22.08
N LEU A 236 -7.61 18.60 22.92
CA LEU A 236 -6.39 17.82 22.97
C LEU A 236 -5.96 17.42 21.54
N PRO A 237 -4.66 17.54 21.19
CA PRO A 237 -4.20 17.20 19.85
C PRO A 237 -4.53 15.73 19.56
N PRO A 238 -5.09 15.40 18.38
CA PRO A 238 -5.27 14.01 17.99
C PRO A 238 -3.91 13.29 18.03
N PRO A 239 -3.88 11.99 18.33
CA PRO A 239 -2.64 11.23 18.28
C PRO A 239 -2.02 11.39 16.89
N PRO A 240 -0.69 11.60 16.79
CA PRO A 240 -0.04 11.82 15.51
C PRO A 240 -0.27 10.58 14.62
N ALA A 241 -0.78 10.80 13.41
CA ALA A 241 -0.92 9.73 12.44
C ALA A 241 0.46 9.11 12.17
N GLU A 242 0.60 7.81 12.43
CA GLU A 242 1.87 7.12 12.25
C GLU A 242 2.28 7.17 10.77
N LYS A 243 3.48 7.69 10.51
CA LYS A 243 4.00 7.81 9.14
C LYS A 243 4.71 6.52 8.71
N ILE A 244 3.95 5.43 8.61
CA ILE A 244 4.43 4.05 8.36
C ILE A 244 5.43 3.95 7.20
N TRP A 245 5.12 4.63 6.09
CA TRP A 245 5.97 4.70 4.91
C TRP A 245 7.35 5.35 5.13
N ALA A 246 7.43 6.43 5.91
CA ALA A 246 8.68 7.17 6.13
C ALA A 246 9.51 6.60 7.29
N SER A 247 8.91 5.85 8.21
CA SER A 247 9.64 5.16 9.27
C SER A 247 10.37 3.92 8.75
N SER A 248 11.41 3.51 9.47
CA SER A 248 12.04 2.19 9.27
C SER A 248 11.06 1.09 9.68
N MET A 249 11.19 -0.07 9.03
CA MET A 249 10.34 -1.22 9.34
C MET A 249 10.80 -1.86 10.64
N VAL A 250 9.92 -1.89 11.64
CA VAL A 250 10.14 -2.60 12.91
C VAL A 250 9.40 -3.93 12.83
N LEU A 251 10.05 -5.00 13.29
CA LEU A 251 9.57 -6.36 13.15
C LEU A 251 9.58 -7.07 14.50
N ASP A 252 8.52 -7.83 14.82
CA ASP A 252 8.48 -8.73 15.97
C ASP A 252 8.98 -10.12 15.54
N PRO A 253 10.04 -10.66 16.16
CA PRO A 253 10.59 -11.99 15.85
C PRO A 253 9.54 -13.11 15.88
N ARG A 254 8.54 -13.02 16.77
CA ARG A 254 7.53 -14.05 17.00
C ARG A 254 6.56 -14.15 15.82
N ILE A 255 6.38 -13.06 15.08
CA ILE A 255 5.56 -12.98 13.86
C ILE A 255 6.42 -13.28 12.63
N THR A 256 7.60 -12.68 12.53
CA THR A 256 8.47 -12.85 11.35
C THR A 256 8.91 -14.29 11.14
N MET A 257 9.19 -15.05 12.21
CA MET A 257 9.52 -16.48 12.13
C MET A 257 8.40 -17.32 11.52
N ARG A 258 7.13 -16.88 11.63
CA ARG A 258 5.96 -17.56 11.07
C ARG A 258 5.65 -17.13 9.64
N MET A 259 6.24 -16.03 9.17
CA MET A 259 6.03 -15.55 7.81
C MET A 259 6.74 -16.48 6.80
N ARG A 260 6.08 -16.65 5.65
CA ARG A 260 6.61 -17.42 4.52
C ARG A 260 6.66 -16.54 3.27
N ARG A 261 7.62 -16.83 2.39
CA ARG A 261 7.82 -16.15 1.11
C ARG A 261 7.64 -17.16 -0.03
N PHE A 262 6.98 -16.75 -1.10
CA PHE A 262 7.02 -17.52 -2.34
C PHE A 262 8.40 -17.44 -2.99
N GLU A 263 9.02 -18.58 -3.27
CA GLU A 263 10.28 -18.66 -4.01
C GLU A 263 10.19 -19.80 -5.01
N LEU A 264 10.70 -19.57 -6.21
CA LEU A 264 10.73 -20.57 -7.26
C LEU A 264 11.66 -21.71 -6.86
N SER A 265 11.27 -22.97 -7.08
CA SER A 265 12.14 -24.08 -6.77
C SER A 265 13.41 -24.04 -7.65
N PRO A 266 14.57 -24.52 -7.16
CA PRO A 266 15.80 -24.50 -7.94
C PRO A 266 15.69 -25.30 -9.23
N GLU A 267 14.86 -26.35 -9.26
CA GLU A 267 14.58 -27.14 -10.46
C GLU A 267 13.82 -26.30 -11.50
N ASP A 268 12.79 -25.59 -11.07
CA ASP A 268 11.99 -24.74 -11.96
C ASP A 268 12.82 -23.56 -12.49
N GLU A 269 13.74 -23.02 -11.68
CA GLU A 269 14.69 -22.01 -12.13
C GLU A 269 15.61 -22.51 -13.24
N VAL A 270 16.15 -23.72 -13.10
CA VAL A 270 16.99 -24.32 -14.13
C VAL A 270 16.19 -24.56 -15.41
N ARG A 271 14.94 -25.04 -15.28
CA ARG A 271 14.04 -25.20 -16.44
C ARG A 271 13.74 -23.87 -17.13
N ALA A 272 13.47 -22.81 -16.37
CA ALA A 272 13.23 -21.47 -16.92
C ALA A 272 14.47 -20.92 -17.64
N ARG A 273 15.67 -21.10 -17.08
CA ARG A 273 16.94 -20.65 -17.69
C ARG A 273 17.31 -21.44 -18.95
N ALA A 274 16.85 -22.69 -19.07
CA ALA A 274 17.07 -23.50 -20.27
C ALA A 274 16.27 -22.97 -21.48
N ILE A 275 15.20 -22.21 -21.26
CA ILE A 275 14.39 -21.60 -22.32
C ILE A 275 15.11 -20.34 -22.81
N VAL A 276 15.88 -20.47 -23.88
CA VAL A 276 16.53 -19.34 -24.56
C VAL A 276 15.57 -18.80 -25.61
N VAL A 277 14.87 -17.71 -25.28
CA VAL A 277 14.06 -16.99 -26.26
C VAL A 277 14.94 -15.96 -26.97
N PRO A 278 15.08 -16.01 -28.31
CA PRO A 278 15.90 -15.06 -29.04
C PRO A 278 15.41 -13.63 -28.80
N GLU A 279 16.34 -12.67 -28.77
CA GLU A 279 15.98 -11.28 -28.46
C GLU A 279 14.95 -10.70 -29.44
N GLU A 280 15.00 -11.13 -30.70
CA GLU A 280 14.15 -10.62 -31.79
C GLU A 280 12.66 -10.91 -31.58
N GLU A 281 12.31 -12.05 -30.99
CA GLU A 281 10.90 -12.45 -30.75
C GLU A 281 10.26 -11.68 -29.57
N VAL A 282 11.09 -11.14 -28.69
CA VAL A 282 10.65 -10.51 -27.43
C VAL A 282 10.85 -9.00 -27.45
N GLU A 283 11.42 -8.46 -28.52
CA GLU A 283 11.54 -7.03 -28.72
C GLU A 283 10.16 -6.38 -28.90
N GLY A 284 9.77 -5.54 -27.95
CA GLY A 284 8.63 -4.66 -28.15
C GLY A 284 8.83 -3.76 -29.37
N PHE A 285 7.73 -3.38 -30.02
CA PHE A 285 7.65 -2.60 -31.26
C PHE A 285 8.75 -1.54 -31.47
N ILE A 286 9.09 -0.77 -30.43
CA ILE A 286 10.08 0.32 -30.53
C ILE A 286 11.51 -0.19 -30.78
N LYS A 287 11.95 -1.23 -30.07
CA LYS A 287 13.30 -1.79 -30.26
C LYS A 287 13.40 -2.53 -31.59
N GLY A 288 12.36 -3.30 -31.93
CA GLY A 288 12.24 -3.95 -33.22
C GLY A 288 12.29 -2.95 -34.38
N SER A 289 11.58 -1.82 -34.26
CA SER A 289 11.57 -0.74 -35.26
C SER A 289 12.94 -0.04 -35.39
N LEU A 290 13.63 0.24 -34.28
CA LEU A 290 14.99 0.80 -34.31
C LEU A 290 16.00 -0.17 -34.92
N ARG A 291 15.93 -1.47 -34.57
CA ARG A 291 16.79 -2.50 -35.16
C ARG A 291 16.46 -2.72 -36.64
N SER A 292 15.19 -2.70 -37.05
CA SER A 292 14.80 -2.82 -38.45
C SER A 292 15.26 -1.62 -39.27
N LEU A 293 15.16 -0.41 -38.73
CA LEU A 293 15.68 0.80 -39.37
C LEU A 293 17.21 0.74 -39.53
N TRP A 294 17.91 0.27 -38.51
CA TRP A 294 19.36 0.09 -38.57
C TRP A 294 19.76 -1.01 -39.56
N ARG A 295 19.07 -2.15 -39.59
CA ARG A 295 19.28 -3.19 -40.61
C ARG A 295 19.00 -2.67 -42.02
N TRP A 296 17.94 -1.89 -42.21
CA TRP A 296 17.66 -1.23 -43.49
C TRP A 296 18.79 -0.28 -43.91
N ALA A 297 19.39 0.46 -42.97
CA ALA A 297 20.49 1.38 -43.26
C ALA A 297 21.83 0.68 -43.56
N VAL A 298 22.10 -0.49 -42.95
CA VAL A 298 23.39 -1.19 -43.07
C VAL A 298 23.36 -2.28 -44.15
N THR A 299 22.19 -2.82 -44.49
CA THR A 299 22.02 -3.80 -45.56
C THR A 299 20.99 -3.29 -46.58
N PRO A 300 21.44 -2.65 -47.69
CA PRO A 300 20.53 -2.10 -48.70
C PRO A 300 19.80 -3.16 -49.54
N ASP A 301 20.20 -4.43 -49.47
CA ASP A 301 19.55 -5.54 -50.18
C ASP A 301 18.82 -6.48 -49.20
N PRO A 302 17.51 -6.31 -48.97
CA PRO A 302 16.73 -7.24 -48.17
C PRO A 302 16.55 -8.55 -48.94
N LYS A 303 17.22 -9.63 -48.51
CA LYS A 303 16.82 -10.97 -48.93
C LYS A 303 15.43 -11.25 -48.33
N PRO A 304 14.41 -11.58 -49.14
CA PRO A 304 13.09 -11.91 -48.62
C PRO A 304 13.20 -13.11 -47.68
N GLN A 305 12.69 -12.98 -46.45
CA GLN A 305 12.60 -14.11 -45.54
C GLN A 305 11.63 -15.14 -46.13
N PRO A 306 11.95 -16.44 -46.15
CA PRO A 306 11.00 -17.46 -46.56
C PRO A 306 9.86 -17.48 -45.54
N VAL A 307 8.65 -17.20 -46.02
CA VAL A 307 7.42 -17.42 -45.26
C VAL A 307 7.35 -18.92 -45.00
N VAL A 308 7.55 -19.33 -43.76
CA VAL A 308 7.20 -20.69 -43.33
C VAL A 308 5.68 -20.74 -43.33
N VAL A 309 5.13 -21.38 -44.35
CA VAL A 309 3.72 -21.75 -44.40
C VAL A 309 3.63 -23.04 -43.60
N ASP A 310 3.10 -22.95 -42.38
CA ASP A 310 2.71 -24.13 -41.62
C ASP A 310 1.55 -24.82 -42.38
N GLU A 311 1.79 -26.04 -42.86
CA GLU A 311 0.77 -26.99 -43.32
C GLU A 311 0.12 -27.73 -42.14
#